data_AF-A0A9W8C812-F1
#
_entry.id   AF-A0A9W8C812-F1
#
_cell.length_a   1.000
_cell.length_b   1.000
_cell.length_c   1.000
_cell.angle_alpha   90.00
_cell.angle_beta   90.00
_cell.angle_gamma   90.00
#
_symmetry.space_group_name_H-M   'P 1'
#
loop_
_entity.id
_entity.type
_entity.pdbx_description
1 polymer ?
#
loop_
_entity_poly.entity_id
_entity_poly.type
_entity_poly.pdbx_seq_one_letter_code
_entity_poly.pdbx_strand_id
1 'polypeptide(L)'
;QFNQKMMMTVAAVAVILSVMITCRHGDTKTHGCCTSVSHETITSPITGFRLQRRDPPCVKAVIFYTGEGEALCRYSKLDWVKQKIQELRKLQHQKQDMKMNNTVSTPLSTTGPCRDL
;
A
#
# COMPACT_ATOMS: atom_id res chain seq x y z
N GLN A 1 57.96 21.07 13.21
CA GLN A 1 56.79 20.89 12.32
C GLN A 1 56.18 19.48 12.47
N PHE A 2 55.62 19.14 13.65
CA PHE A 2 54.99 17.82 13.86
C PHE A 2 53.61 17.88 14.54
N ASN A 3 53.11 19.08 14.84
CA ASN A 3 51.89 19.29 15.63
C ASN A 3 50.84 20.15 14.91
N GLN A 4 50.85 20.20 13.57
CA GLN A 4 49.86 20.92 12.76
C GLN A 4 49.01 20.00 11.86
N LYS A 5 49.44 18.74 11.65
CA LYS A 5 48.71 17.77 10.83
C LYS A 5 47.69 16.96 11.64
N MET A 6 47.95 16.77 12.94
CA MET A 6 47.14 15.96 13.87
C MET A 6 45.87 16.66 14.38
N MET A 7 45.50 17.84 13.87
CA MET A 7 44.20 18.47 14.15
C MET A 7 43.27 18.45 12.91
N MET A 8 43.82 18.31 11.71
CA MET A 8 43.04 18.09 10.49
C MET A 8 42.69 16.61 10.27
N THR A 9 43.45 15.67 10.83
CA THR A 9 43.16 14.23 10.69
C THR A 9 42.13 13.72 11.71
N VAL A 10 41.98 14.38 12.86
CA VAL A 10 40.98 14.00 13.88
C VAL A 10 39.60 14.62 13.58
N ALA A 11 39.54 15.73 12.83
CA ALA A 11 38.28 16.29 12.34
C ALA A 11 37.64 15.49 11.18
N ALA A 12 38.40 14.61 10.52
CA ALA A 12 37.91 13.81 9.40
C ALA A 12 37.20 12.50 9.83
N VAL A 13 37.18 12.18 11.13
CA VAL A 13 36.62 10.91 11.66
C VAL A 13 35.22 11.09 12.29
N ALA A 14 34.67 12.31 12.28
CA ALA A 14 33.38 12.63 12.92
C ALA A 14 32.30 13.15 11.95
N VAL A 15 32.31 12.72 10.69
CA VAL A 15 31.12 12.81 9.80
C VAL A 15 30.64 11.40 9.45
N ILE A 16 30.60 10.56 10.47
CA ILE A 16 29.70 9.40 10.52
C ILE A 16 28.34 9.96 10.93
N LEU A 17 27.67 10.64 10.00
CA LEU A 17 26.23 10.73 10.02
C LEU A 17 25.79 10.00 8.77
N SER A 18 25.54 8.71 8.98
CA SER A 18 24.78 7.82 8.13
C SER A 18 23.70 8.59 7.41
N VAL A 19 23.98 8.98 6.17
CA VAL A 19 22.94 9.10 5.17
C VAL A 19 22.44 7.67 5.02
N MET A 20 21.51 7.30 5.88
CA MET A 20 20.53 6.29 5.58
C MET A 20 19.88 6.84 4.32
N ILE A 21 20.43 6.44 3.17
CA ILE A 21 19.74 6.55 1.90
C ILE A 21 18.45 5.82 2.21
N THR A 22 17.40 6.60 2.46
CA THR A 22 16.06 6.07 2.56
C THR A 22 15.86 5.42 1.22
N CYS A 23 16.01 4.10 1.17
CA CYS A 23 15.53 3.35 0.05
C CYS A 23 14.05 3.73 -0.01
N ARG A 24 13.68 4.61 -0.93
CA ARG A 24 12.31 4.80 -1.36
C ARG A 24 11.92 3.50 -2.06
N HIS A 25 11.79 2.42 -1.28
CA HIS A 25 11.43 1.09 -1.74
C HIS A 25 9.91 1.04 -1.86
N GLY A 26 9.44 1.82 -2.83
CA GLY A 26 8.03 2.07 -3.10
C GLY A 26 7.79 2.89 -4.37
N ASP A 27 8.82 3.19 -5.18
CA ASP A 27 8.59 3.73 -6.51
C ASP A 27 8.48 2.61 -7.53
N THR A 28 7.26 2.12 -7.76
CA THR A 28 6.90 1.61 -9.08
C THR A 28 5.85 2.52 -9.71
N LYS A 29 6.09 3.84 -9.70
CA LYS A 29 5.57 4.71 -10.75
C LYS A 29 6.40 4.44 -12.02
N THR A 30 6.23 3.26 -12.64
CA THR A 30 6.72 2.92 -14.00
C THR A 30 6.43 1.47 -14.42
N HIS A 31 6.07 0.56 -13.51
CA HIS A 31 5.64 -0.80 -13.85
C HIS A 31 4.25 -1.07 -13.28
N GLY A 32 3.34 -1.65 -14.07
CA GLY A 32 1.99 -2.03 -13.63
C GLY A 32 1.94 -3.16 -12.57
N CYS A 33 3.10 -3.53 -12.00
CA CYS A 33 3.27 -4.60 -11.04
C CYS A 33 4.51 -4.39 -10.15
N CYS A 34 4.54 -5.04 -8.98
CA CYS A 34 5.71 -5.10 -8.09
C CYS A 34 6.78 -6.04 -8.65
N THR A 35 8.02 -5.57 -8.76
CA THR A 35 9.21 -6.39 -9.03
C THR A 35 10.00 -6.73 -7.76
N SER A 36 9.80 -5.95 -6.69
CA SER A 36 10.36 -6.17 -5.35
C SER A 36 9.27 -6.01 -4.28
N VAL A 37 9.52 -6.50 -3.07
CA VAL A 37 8.60 -6.41 -1.92
C VAL A 37 9.33 -5.94 -0.67
N SER A 38 8.68 -5.07 0.11
CA SER A 38 9.15 -4.68 1.44
C SER A 38 8.47 -5.53 2.53
N HIS A 39 9.17 -5.69 3.66
CA HIS A 39 8.66 -6.36 4.85
C HIS A 39 8.14 -5.39 5.93
N GLU A 40 8.36 -4.09 5.72
CA GLU A 40 8.02 -3.04 6.68
C GLU A 40 6.51 -2.85 6.83
N THR A 41 6.08 -2.53 8.04
CA THR A 41 4.70 -2.13 8.30
C THR A 41 4.38 -0.81 7.61
N ILE A 42 3.11 -0.61 7.24
CA ILE A 42 2.63 0.65 6.67
C ILE A 42 2.02 1.48 7.80
N THR A 43 2.51 2.71 7.97
CA THR A 43 2.00 3.67 8.95
C THR A 43 0.90 4.55 8.37
N SER A 44 0.95 4.82 7.06
CA SER A 44 -0.06 5.62 6.37
C SER A 44 -1.42 4.92 6.30
N PRO A 45 -2.54 5.68 6.28
CA PRO A 45 -3.87 5.10 6.13
C PRO A 45 -4.00 4.30 4.83
N ILE A 46 -4.39 3.04 4.94
CA ILE A 46 -4.60 2.14 3.79
C ILE A 46 -6.05 2.28 3.32
N THR A 47 -6.23 2.70 2.07
CA THR A 47 -7.54 2.89 1.43
C THR A 47 -8.01 1.64 0.69
N GLY A 48 -7.09 0.76 0.31
CA GLY A 48 -7.41 -0.49 -0.37
C GLY A 48 -6.19 -1.36 -0.61
N PHE A 49 -6.41 -2.49 -1.30
CA PHE A 49 -5.34 -3.39 -1.67
C PHE A 49 -5.65 -4.16 -2.96
N ARG A 50 -4.60 -4.69 -3.59
CA ARG A 50 -4.65 -5.63 -4.72
C ARG A 50 -3.70 -6.79 -4.47
N LEU A 51 -4.16 -8.01 -4.72
CA LEU A 51 -3.28 -9.18 -4.72
C LEU A 51 -2.60 -9.30 -6.08
N GLN A 52 -1.28 -9.41 -6.08
CA GLN A 52 -0.49 -9.63 -7.27
C GLN A 52 -0.01 -11.08 -7.33
N ARG A 53 -0.33 -11.75 -8.43
CA ARG A 53 0.22 -13.08 -8.75
C ARG A 53 1.65 -12.92 -9.27
N ARG A 54 2.47 -13.94 -9.09
CA ARG A 54 3.82 -13.98 -9.68
C ARG A 54 3.68 -14.14 -11.19
N ASP A 55 4.33 -13.26 -11.93
CA ASP A 55 4.40 -13.27 -13.40
C ASP A 55 5.66 -12.49 -13.84
N PRO A 56 6.81 -13.16 -14.03
CA PRO A 56 8.09 -12.48 -14.23
C PRO A 56 8.03 -11.38 -15.31
N PRO A 57 8.52 -10.15 -15.04
CA PRO A 57 9.37 -9.76 -13.91
C PRO A 57 8.63 -9.47 -12.59
N CYS A 58 7.31 -9.58 -12.57
CA CYS A 58 6.48 -9.33 -11.40
C CYS A 58 6.60 -10.46 -10.37
N VAL A 59 6.83 -10.09 -9.12
CA VAL A 59 6.89 -11.03 -7.99
C VAL A 59 5.51 -11.20 -7.34
N LYS A 60 5.35 -12.22 -6.51
CA LYS A 60 4.12 -12.38 -5.71
C LYS A 60 4.10 -11.31 -4.61
N ALA A 61 3.11 -10.42 -4.63
CA ALA A 61 3.03 -9.29 -3.72
C ALA A 61 1.58 -8.96 -3.32
N VAL A 62 1.45 -8.19 -2.25
CA VAL A 62 0.23 -7.43 -1.93
C VAL A 62 0.56 -5.98 -2.19
N ILE A 63 -0.22 -5.32 -3.02
CA ILE A 63 -0.12 -3.88 -3.26
C ILE A 63 -1.14 -3.21 -2.36
N PHE A 64 -0.69 -2.36 -1.44
CA PHE A 64 -1.58 -1.52 -0.63
C PHE A 64 -1.65 -0.12 -1.24
N TYR A 65 -2.87 0.41 -1.35
CA TYR A 65 -3.10 1.80 -1.73
C TYR A 65 -3.22 2.64 -0.46
N THR A 66 -2.46 3.72 -0.37
CA THR A 66 -2.52 4.65 0.76
C THR A 66 -3.37 5.87 0.43
N GLY A 67 -3.81 6.58 1.46
CA GLY A 67 -4.52 7.87 1.30
C GLY A 67 -3.67 8.96 0.64
N GLU A 68 -2.35 8.78 0.62
CA GLU A 68 -1.38 9.66 -0.05
C GLU A 68 -1.28 9.37 -1.56
N GLY A 69 -2.00 8.37 -2.06
CA GLY A 69 -1.99 7.98 -3.47
C GLY A 69 -0.80 7.09 -3.86
N GLU A 70 -0.07 6.56 -2.88
CA GLU A 70 1.06 5.66 -3.11
C GLU A 70 0.63 4.20 -3.16
N ALA A 71 1.32 3.41 -3.98
CA ALA A 71 1.14 1.96 -4.09
C ALA A 71 2.33 1.24 -3.45
N LEU A 72 2.10 0.58 -2.32
CA LEU A 72 3.15 -0.05 -1.52
C LEU A 72 3.14 -1.58 -1.68
N CYS A 73 4.24 -2.11 -2.21
CA CYS A 73 4.45 -3.55 -2.40
C CYS A 73 4.91 -4.22 -1.10
N ARG A 74 4.16 -5.23 -0.65
CA ARG A 74 4.43 -5.97 0.59
C ARG A 74 4.44 -7.48 0.39
N TYR A 75 5.28 -8.14 1.17
CA TYR A 75 5.37 -9.59 1.10
C TYR A 75 4.12 -10.27 1.65
N SER A 76 3.43 -11.02 0.80
CA SER A 76 2.11 -11.61 1.10
C SER A 76 2.07 -12.57 2.28
N LYS A 77 3.20 -13.16 2.71
CA LYS A 77 3.22 -14.15 3.79
C LYS A 77 3.42 -13.56 5.18
N LEU A 78 3.64 -12.25 5.31
CA LEU A 78 3.75 -11.59 6.61
C LEU A 78 2.42 -11.59 7.34
N ASP A 79 2.44 -11.83 8.64
CA ASP A 79 1.22 -12.01 9.42
C ASP A 79 0.40 -10.72 9.51
N TRP A 80 1.07 -9.57 9.70
CA TRP A 80 0.40 -8.27 9.69
C TRP A 80 -0.28 -7.97 8.33
N VAL A 81 0.31 -8.44 7.21
CA VAL A 81 -0.28 -8.28 5.86
C VAL A 81 -1.57 -9.09 5.76
N LYS A 82 -1.55 -10.35 6.22
CA LYS A 82 -2.74 -11.22 6.23
C LYS A 82 -3.85 -10.62 7.09
N GLN A 83 -3.51 -10.15 8.29
CA GLN A 83 -4.44 -9.49 9.21
C GLN A 83 -5.06 -8.25 8.56
N LYS A 84 -4.23 -7.37 7.98
CA LYS A 84 -4.70 -6.15 7.33
C LYS A 84 -5.62 -6.43 6.14
N ILE A 85 -5.32 -7.45 5.32
CA ILE A 85 -6.22 -7.90 4.24
C ILE A 85 -7.57 -8.35 4.79
N GLN A 86 -7.56 -9.12 5.89
CA GLN A 86 -8.78 -9.61 6.50
C GLN A 86 -9.64 -8.47 7.07
N GLU A 87 -9.01 -7.49 7.74
CA GLU A 87 -9.69 -6.26 8.20
C GLU A 87 -10.35 -5.51 7.04
N LEU A 88 -9.60 -5.27 5.96
CA LEU A 88 -10.10 -4.53 4.79
C LEU A 88 -11.27 -5.26 4.12
N ARG A 89 -11.22 -6.60 4.00
CA ARG A 89 -12.34 -7.39 3.47
C ARG A 89 -13.59 -7.28 4.35
N LYS A 90 -13.46 -7.35 5.67
CA LYS A 90 -14.59 -7.19 6.61
C LYS A 90 -15.24 -5.82 6.44
N LEU A 91 -14.43 -4.76 6.35
CA LEU A 91 -14.92 -3.40 6.12
C LEU A 91 -15.62 -3.25 4.76
N GLN A 92 -15.15 -3.94 3.72
CA GLN A 92 -15.81 -3.96 2.41
C GLN A 92 -17.18 -4.63 2.46
N HIS A 93 -17.30 -5.78 3.14
CA HIS A 93 -18.58 -6.47 3.32
C HIS A 93 -19.58 -5.61 4.11
N GLN A 94 -19.16 -5.02 5.24
CA GLN A 94 -20.03 -4.13 6.02
C GLN A 94 -20.53 -2.93 5.21
N LYS A 95 -19.67 -2.32 4.38
CA LYS A 95 -20.08 -1.24 3.47
C LYS A 95 -21.08 -1.71 2.41
N GLN A 96 -20.97 -2.95 1.93
CA GLN A 96 -21.94 -3.53 1.00
C GLN A 96 -23.28 -3.81 1.67
N ASP A 97 -23.27 -4.35 2.88
CA ASP A 97 -24.50 -4.60 3.66
C ASP A 97 -25.23 -3.29 3.98
N MET A 98 -24.49 -2.24 4.35
CA MET A 98 -25.05 -0.88 4.54
C MET A 98 -25.48 -0.22 3.23
N LYS A 99 -24.94 -0.63 2.08
CA LYS A 99 -25.44 -0.14 0.80
C LYS A 99 -26.75 -0.85 0.43
N MET A 100 -26.83 -2.16 0.67
CA MET A 100 -28.01 -2.96 0.40
C MET A 100 -29.19 -2.55 1.29
N ASN A 101 -28.96 -2.32 2.59
CA ASN A 101 -30.03 -1.89 3.51
C ASN A 101 -30.59 -0.49 3.17
N ASN A 102 -29.76 0.40 2.64
CA ASN A 102 -30.19 1.74 2.22
C ASN A 102 -30.89 1.73 0.84
N THR A 103 -30.63 0.72 0.02
CA THR A 103 -31.27 0.57 -1.31
C THR A 103 -32.64 -0.12 -1.21
N VAL A 104 -32.91 -0.87 -0.12
CA VAL A 104 -34.20 -1.55 0.12
C VAL A 104 -35.32 -0.59 0.57
N SER A 105 -35.02 0.69 0.83
CA SER A 105 -36.03 1.69 1.21
C SER A 105 -36.63 2.48 0.05
N THR A 106 -36.31 2.16 -1.22
CA THR A 106 -37.07 2.71 -2.35
C THR A 106 -38.28 1.79 -2.61
N PRO A 107 -39.54 2.23 -2.37
CA PRO A 107 -40.69 1.45 -2.77
C PRO A 107 -40.62 1.21 -4.28
N LEU A 108 -40.71 -0.07 -4.67
CA LEU A 108 -41.01 -0.46 -6.03
C LEU A 108 -42.38 0.12 -6.38
N SER A 109 -42.40 1.31 -6.98
CA SER A 109 -43.60 1.79 -7.68
C SER A 109 -43.84 0.87 -8.86
N THR A 110 -44.79 -0.04 -8.68
CA THR A 110 -45.53 -0.71 -9.74
C THR A 110 -46.18 0.37 -10.61
N THR A 111 -45.51 0.80 -11.67
CA THR A 111 -46.17 1.37 -12.84
C THR A 111 -46.26 0.27 -13.89
N GLY A 112 -47.51 -0.08 -14.24
CA GLY A 112 -47.88 -1.25 -15.01
C GLY A 112 -47.35 -1.30 -16.45
N PRO A 113 -47.61 -2.41 -17.15
CA PRO A 113 -47.20 -2.57 -18.53
C PRO A 113 -48.10 -1.73 -19.45
N CYS A 114 -47.52 -0.78 -20.19
CA CYS A 114 -48.17 -0.32 -21.43
C CYS A 114 -48.02 -1.44 -22.48
N ARG A 115 -49.14 -2.09 -22.76
CA ARG A 115 -49.40 -2.76 -24.04
C ARG A 115 -49.80 -1.67 -25.02
N ASP A 116 -49.17 -1.61 -26.18
CA ASP A 116 -49.82 -1.03 -27.36
C ASP A 116 -49.61 -1.96 -28.56
N LEU A 117 -50.75 -2.18 -29.22
CA LEU A 117 -51.02 -2.95 -30.43
C LEU A 117 -50.64 -2.13 -31.66
#